data_AF-M5RCU4-F1
#
_entry.id   AF-M5RCU4-F1
#
_cell.length_a   1.000
_cell.length_b   1.000
_cell.length_c   1.000
_cell.angle_alpha   90.00
_cell.angle_beta   90.00
_cell.angle_gamma   90.00
#
_symmetry.space_group_name_H-M   'P 1'
#
loop_
_entity.id
_entity.type
_entity.pdbx_description
1 polymer ?
#
loop_
_entity_poly.entity_id
_entity_poly.type
_entity_poly.pdbx_seq_one_letter_code
_entity_poly.pdbx_strand_id
1 'polypeptide(L)'
;MVMLGSKVERKTCEAMKGLIKEGEEVISASGDASIKDAALIAAAQRVEHYEMAGYGSARTFAERCGRQDIADLLQQTLDEEGKADHKLTEVAEKSVNVRAAHA
;
A
#
# COMPACT_ATOMS: atom_id res chain seq x y z
N MET A 1 2.46 9.69 18.86
CA MET A 1 1.17 10.43 18.93
C MET A 1 1.22 11.76 19.71
N VAL A 2 2.40 12.20 20.19
CA VAL A 2 2.55 13.48 20.95
C VAL A 2 3.09 14.63 20.09
N MET A 3 3.69 14.34 18.92
CA MET A 3 4.39 15.37 18.10
C MET A 3 3.51 16.52 17.62
N LEU A 4 2.22 16.29 17.37
CA LEU A 4 1.28 17.32 16.89
C LEU A 4 0.45 17.98 18.01
N GLY A 5 0.64 17.58 19.28
CA GLY A 5 -0.18 18.07 20.40
C GLY A 5 -1.69 17.82 20.27
N SER A 6 -2.11 17.02 19.28
CA SER A 6 -3.50 16.77 18.91
C SER A 6 -3.86 15.32 19.15
N LYS A 7 -5.10 15.06 19.59
CA LYS A 7 -5.61 13.68 19.70
C LYS A 7 -5.88 13.13 18.31
N VAL A 8 -5.50 11.87 18.09
CA VAL A 8 -5.88 11.15 16.85
C VAL A 8 -7.37 10.87 16.92
N GLU A 9 -8.09 11.30 15.91
CA GLU A 9 -9.48 10.93 15.68
C GLU A 9 -9.54 9.68 14.83
N ARG A 10 -10.40 8.73 15.19
CA ARG A 10 -10.73 7.63 14.28
C ARG A 10 -11.57 8.19 13.14
N LYS A 11 -11.02 8.13 11.94
CA LYS A 11 -11.76 8.37 10.70
C LYS A 11 -11.63 7.14 9.82
N THR A 12 -12.76 6.72 9.27
CA THR A 12 -12.80 5.64 8.31
C THR A 12 -12.35 6.16 6.95
N CYS A 13 -11.38 5.48 6.34
CA CYS A 13 -10.96 5.76 4.98
C CYS A 13 -11.76 4.89 4.00
N GLU A 14 -12.73 5.49 3.30
CA GLU A 14 -13.57 4.76 2.35
C GLU A 14 -12.78 4.28 1.11
N ALA A 15 -11.73 4.99 0.72
CA ALA A 15 -10.84 4.53 -0.35
C ALA A 15 -10.09 3.25 0.05
N MET A 16 -9.51 3.21 1.25
CA MET A 16 -8.80 2.02 1.73
C MET A 16 -9.75 0.82 1.89
N LYS A 17 -10.99 1.04 2.35
CA LYS A 17 -12.02 -0.01 2.36
C LYS A 17 -12.28 -0.60 0.98
N GLY A 18 -12.34 0.25 -0.05
CA GLY A 18 -12.49 -0.19 -1.44
C GLY A 18 -11.35 -1.09 -1.88
N LEU A 19 -10.11 -0.67 -1.62
CA LEU A 19 -8.91 -1.44 -1.97
C LEU A 19 -8.84 -2.78 -1.22
N ILE A 20 -9.19 -2.81 0.06
CA ILE A 20 -9.28 -4.05 0.85
C ILE A 20 -10.35 -4.98 0.26
N LYS A 21 -11.53 -4.43 -0.11
CA LYS A 21 -12.62 -5.21 -0.70
C LYS A 21 -12.21 -5.87 -2.02
N GLU A 22 -11.40 -5.20 -2.85
CA GLU A 22 -10.86 -5.82 -4.06
C GLU A 22 -10.01 -7.06 -3.74
N GLY A 23 -9.18 -7.01 -2.69
CA GLY A 23 -8.44 -8.16 -2.20
C GLY A 23 -9.35 -9.29 -1.70
N GLU A 24 -10.38 -8.95 -0.90
CA GLU A 24 -11.37 -9.91 -0.39
C GLU A 24 -12.16 -10.61 -1.51
N GLU A 25 -12.50 -9.87 -2.58
CA GLU A 25 -13.14 -10.41 -3.78
C GLU A 25 -12.24 -11.43 -4.50
N VAL A 26 -10.94 -11.13 -4.63
CA VAL A 26 -9.97 -12.09 -5.19
C VAL A 26 -9.84 -13.33 -4.30
N ILE A 27 -9.78 -13.18 -2.97
CA ILE A 27 -9.73 -14.33 -2.04
C ILE A 27 -10.94 -15.23 -2.25
N SER A 28 -12.13 -14.63 -2.38
CA SER A 28 -13.42 -15.33 -2.49
C SER A 28 -13.69 -15.89 -3.89
N ALA A 29 -12.97 -15.43 -4.91
CA ALA A 29 -13.15 -15.88 -6.28
C ALA A 29 -12.77 -17.36 -6.46
N SER A 30 -13.50 -18.05 -7.34
CA SER A 30 -13.12 -19.37 -7.84
C SER A 30 -12.22 -19.23 -9.06
N GLY A 31 -11.27 -20.14 -9.23
CA GLY A 31 -10.36 -20.12 -10.39
C GLY A 31 -9.04 -20.81 -10.08
N ASP A 32 -8.13 -20.74 -11.05
CA ASP A 32 -6.78 -21.26 -10.88
C ASP A 32 -6.04 -20.51 -9.76
N ALA A 33 -5.33 -21.27 -8.92
CA ALA A 33 -4.66 -20.72 -7.75
C ALA A 33 -3.55 -19.73 -8.14
N SER A 34 -2.83 -19.97 -9.24
CA SER A 34 -1.75 -19.08 -9.68
C SER A 34 -2.28 -17.77 -10.26
N ILE A 35 -3.42 -17.80 -10.96
CA ILE A 35 -4.12 -16.58 -11.40
C ILE A 35 -4.58 -15.77 -10.19
N LYS A 36 -5.12 -16.44 -9.17
CA LYS A 36 -5.54 -15.77 -7.93
C LYS A 36 -4.36 -15.13 -7.18
N ASP A 37 -3.24 -15.82 -7.05
CA ASP A 37 -2.02 -15.26 -6.44
C ASP A 37 -1.57 -13.98 -7.18
N ALA A 38 -1.59 -14.00 -8.52
CA ALA A 38 -1.23 -12.83 -9.33
C ALA A 38 -2.18 -11.66 -9.08
N ALA A 39 -3.49 -11.94 -9.02
CA ALA A 39 -4.50 -10.94 -8.73
C ALA A 39 -4.41 -10.38 -7.29
N LEU A 40 -4.04 -11.20 -6.30
CA LEU A 40 -3.81 -10.76 -4.92
C LEU A 40 -2.60 -9.84 -4.82
N ILE A 41 -1.50 -10.17 -5.50
CA ILE A 41 -0.33 -9.29 -5.53
C ILE A 41 -0.72 -7.95 -6.18
N ALA A 42 -1.42 -7.98 -7.32
CA ALA A 42 -1.87 -6.75 -7.97
C ALA A 42 -2.78 -5.91 -7.06
N ALA A 43 -3.65 -6.54 -6.26
CA ALA A 43 -4.49 -5.84 -5.28
C ALA A 43 -3.66 -5.21 -4.15
N ALA A 44 -2.69 -5.94 -3.62
CA ALA A 44 -1.77 -5.42 -2.61
C ALA A 44 -0.96 -4.23 -3.14
N GLN A 45 -0.44 -4.29 -4.37
CA GLN A 45 0.30 -3.16 -4.95
C GLN A 45 -0.55 -1.88 -5.08
N ARG A 46 -1.88 -2.00 -5.32
CA ARG A 46 -2.77 -0.83 -5.31
C ARG A 46 -2.93 -0.23 -3.91
N VAL A 47 -2.88 -1.04 -2.86
CA VAL A 47 -2.83 -0.57 -1.47
C VAL A 47 -1.54 0.22 -1.22
N GLU A 48 -0.39 -0.36 -1.56
CA GLU A 48 0.92 0.30 -1.41
C GLU A 48 0.98 1.64 -2.17
N HIS A 49 0.46 1.68 -3.40
CA HIS A 49 0.44 2.91 -4.20
C HIS A 49 -0.45 4.00 -3.61
N TYR A 50 -1.57 3.61 -3.01
CA TYR A 50 -2.44 4.54 -2.27
C TYR A 50 -1.74 5.12 -1.04
N GLU A 51 -1.01 4.29 -0.30
CA GLU A 51 -0.23 4.70 0.88
C GLU A 51 0.93 5.62 0.49
N MET A 52 1.71 5.27 -0.54
CA MET A 52 2.78 6.12 -1.06
C MET A 52 2.27 7.52 -1.46
N ALA A 53 1.11 7.59 -2.12
CA ALA A 53 0.48 8.87 -2.47
C ALA A 53 0.08 9.68 -1.23
N GLY A 54 -0.45 9.01 -0.20
CA GLY A 54 -0.82 9.63 1.08
C GLY A 54 0.38 10.14 1.86
N TYR A 55 1.39 9.28 2.10
CA TYR A 55 2.60 9.62 2.84
C TYR A 55 3.44 10.68 2.13
N GLY A 56 3.59 10.60 0.80
CA GLY A 56 4.29 11.62 0.02
C GLY A 56 3.65 13.01 0.13
N SER A 57 2.31 13.05 0.09
CA SER A 57 1.55 14.30 0.26
C SER A 57 1.68 14.85 1.68
N ALA A 58 1.50 14.00 2.70
CA ALA A 58 1.59 14.40 4.10
C ALA A 58 2.99 14.87 4.48
N ARG A 59 4.04 14.17 4.03
CA ARG A 59 5.44 14.51 4.24
C ARG A 59 5.74 15.90 3.68
N THR A 60 5.36 16.13 2.42
CA THR A 60 5.58 17.42 1.76
C THR A 60 4.84 18.55 2.49
N PHE A 61 3.65 18.30 3.01
CA PHE A 61 2.93 19.29 3.81
C PHE A 61 3.65 19.59 5.15
N ALA A 62 4.18 18.56 5.82
CA ALA A 62 4.96 18.74 7.04
C ALA A 62 6.21 19.61 6.82
N GLU A 63 6.93 19.40 5.71
CA GLU A 63 8.07 20.24 5.31
C GLU A 63 7.65 21.71 5.15
N ARG A 64 6.53 21.96 4.46
CA ARG A 64 6.00 23.33 4.25
C ARG A 64 5.57 24.00 5.56
N CYS A 65 5.15 23.22 6.56
CA CYS A 65 4.84 23.72 7.89
C CYS A 65 6.07 23.86 8.80
N GLY A 66 7.29 23.60 8.31
CA GLY A 66 8.52 23.66 9.10
C GLY A 66 8.65 22.55 10.14
N ARG A 67 7.95 21.43 9.94
CA ARG A 67 7.90 20.29 10.86
C ARG A 67 8.76 19.15 10.33
N GLN A 68 10.08 19.37 10.33
CA GLN A 68 11.05 18.43 9.77
C GLN A 68 11.04 17.08 10.49
N ASP A 69 10.84 17.08 11.81
CA ASP A 69 10.69 15.87 12.62
C ASP A 69 9.56 14.96 12.14
N ILE A 70 8.43 15.55 11.73
CA ILE A 70 7.29 14.82 11.19
C ILE A 70 7.54 14.41 9.74
N ALA A 71 8.17 15.29 8.94
CA ALA A 71 8.54 14.96 7.56
C ALA A 71 9.48 13.74 7.51
N ASP A 72 10.49 13.69 8.35
CA ASP A 72 11.46 12.58 8.40
C ASP A 72 10.77 11.27 8.77
N LEU A 73 9.84 11.28 9.73
CA LEU A 73 9.06 10.09 10.08
C LEU A 73 8.15 9.63 8.93
N LEU A 74 7.49 10.57 8.25
CA LEU A 74 6.63 10.25 7.11
C LEU A 74 7.45 9.76 5.91
N GLN A 75 8.69 10.22 5.75
CA GLN A 75 9.62 9.71 4.74
C GLN A 75 10.02 8.26 5.03
N GLN A 76 10.28 7.92 6.30
CA GLN A 76 10.59 6.53 6.68
C GLN A 76 9.47 5.58 6.27
N THR A 77 8.21 5.93 6.57
CA THR A 77 7.07 5.10 6.16
C THR A 77 6.92 5.07 4.63
N LEU A 78 7.07 6.20 3.94
CA LEU A 78 7.06 6.23 2.47
C LEU A 78 8.11 5.29 1.86
N ASP A 79 9.32 5.25 2.42
CA ASP A 79 10.39 4.35 1.98
C ASP A 79 10.09 2.86 2.28
N GLU A 80 9.37 2.59 3.36
CA GLU A 80 8.91 1.25 3.72
C GLU A 80 7.86 0.74 2.72
N GLU A 81 6.85 1.55 2.38
CA GLU A 81 5.82 1.16 1.39
C GLU A 81 6.43 0.98 0.00
N GLY A 82 7.37 1.85 -0.40
CA GLY A 82 8.10 1.68 -1.65
C GLY A 82 8.89 0.37 -1.71
N LYS A 83 9.50 -0.05 -0.59
CA LYS A 83 10.18 -1.36 -0.52
C LYS A 83 9.19 -2.52 -0.56
N ALA A 84 8.02 -2.39 0.07
CA ALA A 84 6.97 -3.40 0.04
C ALA A 84 6.45 -3.61 -1.39
N ASP A 85 6.12 -2.55 -2.13
CA ASP A 85 5.71 -2.62 -3.54
C ASP A 85 6.79 -3.24 -4.43
N HIS A 86 8.06 -2.87 -4.24
CA HIS A 86 9.17 -3.50 -4.94
C HIS A 86 9.28 -5.00 -4.65
N LYS A 87 9.04 -5.41 -3.40
CA LYS A 87 9.05 -6.83 -3.03
C LYS A 87 7.90 -7.59 -3.68
N LEU A 88 6.71 -7.00 -3.72
CA LEU A 88 5.56 -7.55 -4.42
C LEU A 88 5.84 -7.71 -5.91
N THR A 89 6.43 -6.69 -6.55
CA THR A 89 6.87 -6.74 -7.94
C THR A 89 7.86 -7.87 -8.19
N GLU A 90 8.87 -8.02 -7.31
CA GLU A 90 9.87 -9.09 -7.42
C GLU A 90 9.22 -10.49 -7.37
N VAL A 91 8.26 -10.69 -6.47
CA VAL A 91 7.53 -11.96 -6.33
C VAL A 91 6.63 -12.21 -7.56
N ALA A 92 5.97 -11.16 -8.06
CA ALA A 92 5.12 -11.22 -9.24
C ALA A 92 5.93 -11.67 -10.47
N GLU A 93 7.02 -10.95 -10.78
CA GLU A 93 7.81 -11.18 -12.00
C GLU A 93 8.58 -12.50 -11.98
N LYS A 94 9.18 -12.87 -10.83
CA LYS A 94 10.04 -14.05 -10.76
C LYS A 94 9.28 -15.38 -10.76
N SER A 95 8.03 -15.37 -10.32
CA SER A 95 7.33 -16.63 -10.01
C SER A 95 5.85 -16.57 -10.33
N VAL A 96 5.11 -15.63 -9.73
CA VAL A 96 3.65 -15.71 -9.72
C VAL A 96 3.05 -15.45 -11.11
N ASN A 97 3.52 -14.42 -11.81
CA ASN A 97 3.05 -14.10 -13.17
C ASN A 97 3.46 -15.17 -14.19
N VAL A 98 4.64 -15.78 -14.00
CA VAL A 98 5.09 -16.90 -14.86
C VAL A 98 4.15 -18.09 -14.72
N ARG A 99 3.78 -18.46 -13.48
CA ARG A 99 2.81 -19.55 -13.25
C ARG A 99 1.43 -19.20 -13.82
N ALA A 100 0.94 -18.00 -13.55
CA ALA A 100 -0.37 -17.53 -14.03
C ALA A 100 -0.48 -17.49 -15.56
N ALA A 101 0.60 -17.17 -16.28
CA ALA A 101 0.63 -17.15 -17.73
C ALA A 101 0.52 -18.54 -18.38
N HIS A 102 0.71 -19.61 -17.60
CA HIS A 102 0.65 -21.01 -18.03
C HIS A 102 -0.50 -21.81 -17.37
N ALA A 103 -1.43 -21.11 -16.72
CA ALA A 103 -2.58 -21.67 -16.03
C ALA A 103 -3.75 -22.01 -16.97
#